data_AF-A0A973V3L4-F1
#
_entry.id   AF-A0A973V3L4-F1
#
_cell.length_a   1.000
_cell.length_b   1.000
_cell.length_c   1.000
_cell.angle_alpha   90.00
_cell.angle_beta   90.00
_cell.angle_gamma   90.00
#
_symmetry.space_group_name_H-M   'P 1'
#
loop_
_entity.id
_entity.type
_entity.pdbx_description
1 polymer ?
#
loop_
_entity_poly.entity_id
_entity_poly.type
_entity_poly.pdbx_seq_one_letter_code
_entity_poly.pdbx_strand_id
1 'polypeptide(L)'
;GPGAADTIRARLLATVALESRGAGGTRPAEAAREAVRLARGLGDPTVLAFALNAAFMQTFHRCGLAAERDAIGAQVIAVAVRHGLPNYEILGHLVRLQAHSALGDLTAAQKHAAQADHLATVHERPLVGVFTTWFAAMRSAATGAPTAEDGYRRAAAALAGAGMPGVEHGLLPLAILCLRVWRGLPLDFDDATDWGPYAPWARPLVLAARDRTDEAVAALRQVPDPPPDLLMEALWCLVADAAVRLDEPSARRRARTALTPAAGEQAAGSGMLTAGPVAHYLARLDSA
;
A
#
# COMPACT_ATOMS: atom_id res chain seq x y z
N GLY A 1 3.34 -37.38 15.68
CA GLY A 1 2.27 -37.22 16.70
C GLY A 1 1.26 -36.18 16.27
N PRO A 2 0.13 -36.01 16.98
CA PRO A 2 -0.96 -35.10 16.61
C PRO A 2 -0.50 -33.66 16.32
N GLY A 3 0.42 -33.13 17.12
CA GLY A 3 0.97 -31.78 16.90
C GLY A 3 1.78 -31.61 15.61
N ALA A 4 2.35 -32.69 15.05
CA ALA A 4 3.05 -32.62 13.76
C ALA A 4 2.09 -32.46 12.58
N ALA A 5 0.93 -33.11 12.64
CA ALA A 5 -0.11 -32.99 11.61
C ALA A 5 -0.74 -31.58 11.63
N ASP A 6 -1.01 -31.04 12.83
CA ASP A 6 -1.53 -29.69 12.99
C ASP A 6 -0.53 -28.61 12.55
N THR A 7 0.77 -28.80 12.80
CA THR A 7 1.83 -27.92 12.28
C THR A 7 1.86 -27.89 10.75
N ILE A 8 1.79 -29.06 10.10
CA ILE A 8 1.75 -29.15 8.64
C ILE A 8 0.49 -28.47 8.11
N ARG A 9 -0.66 -28.70 8.74
CA ARG A 9 -1.93 -28.07 8.36
C ARG A 9 -1.89 -26.56 8.49
N ALA A 10 -1.37 -26.02 9.60
CA ALA A 10 -1.25 -24.59 9.81
C ALA A 10 -0.35 -23.93 8.75
N ARG A 11 0.80 -24.55 8.44
CA ARG A 11 1.71 -24.07 7.39
C ARG A 11 1.04 -24.12 6.01
N LEU A 12 0.37 -25.22 5.68
CA LEU A 12 -0.32 -25.37 4.39
C LEU A 12 -1.39 -24.29 4.20
N LEU A 13 -2.22 -24.05 5.22
CA LEU A 13 -3.25 -23.01 5.16
C LEU A 13 -2.65 -21.61 5.01
N ALA A 14 -1.56 -21.32 5.73
CA ALA A 14 -0.84 -20.04 5.59
C ALA A 14 -0.24 -19.88 4.19
N THR A 15 0.34 -20.95 3.61
CA THR A 15 0.83 -20.94 2.23
C THR A 15 -0.29 -20.72 1.23
N VAL A 16 -1.42 -21.43 1.35
CA VAL A 16 -2.59 -21.24 0.48
C VAL A 16 -3.06 -19.79 0.53
N ALA A 17 -3.13 -19.19 1.72
CA ALA A 17 -3.48 -17.79 1.86
C ALA A 17 -2.45 -16.86 1.19
N LEU A 18 -1.15 -17.10 1.34
CA LEU A 18 -0.11 -16.26 0.73
C LEU A 18 -0.09 -16.31 -0.80
N GLU A 19 -0.24 -17.51 -1.38
CA GLU A 19 -0.18 -17.75 -2.82
C GLU A 19 -1.50 -17.37 -3.54
N SER A 20 -2.62 -17.37 -2.81
CA SER A 20 -3.93 -16.97 -3.35
C SER A 20 -4.18 -15.46 -3.26
N ARG A 21 -3.13 -14.65 -3.12
CA ARG A 21 -3.27 -13.18 -3.03
C ARG A 21 -3.92 -12.63 -4.29
N GLY A 22 -4.98 -11.87 -4.13
CA GLY A 22 -5.72 -11.28 -5.25
C GLY A 22 -6.59 -12.28 -6.03
N ALA A 23 -6.54 -13.57 -5.73
CA ALA A 23 -7.56 -14.52 -6.16
C ALA A 23 -8.81 -14.22 -5.33
N GLY A 24 -9.83 -13.61 -5.95
CA GLY A 24 -11.05 -13.21 -5.25
C GLY A 24 -11.72 -14.36 -4.48
N GLY A 25 -12.60 -14.00 -3.54
CA GLY A 25 -13.36 -14.94 -2.71
C GLY A 25 -12.90 -15.01 -1.24
N THR A 26 -13.65 -15.73 -0.41
CA THR A 26 -13.44 -15.73 1.06
C THR A 26 -12.43 -16.78 1.53
N ARG A 27 -12.16 -17.81 0.71
CA ARG A 27 -11.34 -18.97 1.09
C ARG A 27 -9.91 -18.61 1.52
N PRO A 28 -9.18 -17.70 0.85
CA PRO A 28 -7.83 -17.33 1.31
C PRO A 28 -7.82 -16.65 2.69
N ALA A 29 -8.80 -15.78 2.96
CA ALA A 29 -8.94 -15.13 4.26
C ALA A 29 -9.36 -16.11 5.37
N GLU A 30 -10.25 -17.06 5.07
CA GLU A 30 -10.62 -18.14 5.98
C GLU A 30 -9.43 -19.05 6.30
N ALA A 31 -8.63 -19.41 5.28
CA ALA A 31 -7.41 -20.20 5.46
C ALA A 31 -6.40 -19.47 6.35
N ALA A 32 -6.19 -18.16 6.16
CA ALA A 32 -5.31 -17.38 7.01
C ALA A 32 -5.79 -17.33 8.47
N ARG A 33 -7.09 -17.10 8.70
CA ARG A 33 -7.69 -17.10 10.04
C ARG A 33 -7.53 -18.45 10.75
N GLU A 34 -7.78 -19.53 10.04
CA GLU A 34 -7.61 -20.89 10.56
C GLU A 34 -6.14 -21.23 10.85
N ALA A 35 -5.22 -20.80 9.97
CA ALA A 35 -3.79 -20.97 10.19
C ALA A 35 -3.33 -20.29 11.48
N VAL A 36 -3.76 -19.04 11.73
CA VAL A 36 -3.43 -18.30 12.97
C VAL A 36 -4.02 -19.01 14.18
N ARG A 37 -5.27 -19.49 14.10
CA ARG A 37 -5.92 -20.21 15.20
C ARG A 37 -5.16 -21.49 15.58
N LEU A 38 -4.79 -22.30 14.59
CA LEU A 38 -4.02 -23.52 14.80
C LEU A 38 -2.62 -23.20 15.36
N ALA A 39 -1.93 -22.22 14.77
CA ALA A 39 -0.58 -21.82 15.19
C ALA A 39 -0.51 -21.37 16.66
N ARG A 40 -1.53 -20.66 17.15
CA ARG A 40 -1.62 -20.27 18.57
C ARG A 40 -1.74 -21.46 19.52
N GLY A 41 -2.42 -22.53 19.10
CA GLY A 41 -2.55 -23.76 19.89
C GLY A 41 -1.28 -24.64 19.90
N LEU A 42 -0.43 -24.50 18.88
CA LEU A 42 0.80 -25.29 18.73
C LEU A 42 1.98 -24.80 19.57
N GLY A 43 2.01 -23.50 19.89
CA GLY A 43 3.12 -22.89 20.62
C GLY A 43 4.42 -22.74 19.82
N ASP A 44 4.42 -23.02 18.51
CA ASP A 44 5.56 -22.77 17.62
C ASP A 44 5.54 -21.30 17.14
N PRO A 45 6.50 -20.46 17.56
CA PRO A 45 6.51 -19.04 17.24
C PRO A 45 6.77 -18.75 15.75
N THR A 46 7.49 -19.63 15.05
CA THR A 46 7.78 -19.46 13.63
C THR A 46 6.52 -19.70 12.79
N VAL A 47 5.73 -20.72 13.15
CA VAL A 47 4.46 -21.00 12.48
C VAL A 47 3.45 -19.89 12.75
N LEU A 48 3.41 -19.35 13.97
CA LEU A 48 2.55 -18.21 14.30
C LEU A 48 2.94 -16.95 13.51
N ALA A 49 4.22 -16.61 13.45
CA ALA A 49 4.70 -15.46 12.68
C ALA A 49 4.39 -15.60 11.18
N PHE A 50 4.56 -16.81 10.63
CA PHE A 50 4.20 -17.10 9.24
C PHE A 50 2.69 -16.97 8.97
N ALA A 51 1.86 -17.50 9.87
CA ALA A 51 0.40 -17.40 9.76
C ALA A 51 -0.09 -15.94 9.90
N LEU A 52 0.54 -15.14 10.77
CA LEU A 52 0.24 -13.71 10.89
C LEU A 52 0.63 -12.93 9.62
N ASN A 53 1.76 -13.26 9.00
CA ASN A 53 2.12 -12.71 7.69
C ASN A 53 1.08 -13.06 6.62
N ALA A 54 0.62 -14.31 6.59
CA ALA A 54 -0.46 -14.73 5.70
C ALA A 54 -1.75 -13.94 5.95
N ALA A 55 -2.12 -13.70 7.21
CA ALA A 55 -3.28 -12.88 7.57
C ALA A 55 -3.11 -11.42 7.11
N PHE A 56 -1.93 -10.82 7.29
CA PHE A 56 -1.62 -9.49 6.77
C PHE A 56 -1.87 -9.41 5.25
N MET A 57 -1.41 -10.40 4.48
CA MET A 57 -1.62 -10.41 3.03
C MET A 57 -3.09 -10.53 2.58
N GLN A 58 -4.01 -10.82 3.50
CA GLN A 58 -5.46 -10.85 3.25
C GLN A 58 -6.19 -9.55 3.60
N THR A 59 -5.47 -8.52 4.05
CA THR A 59 -6.03 -7.21 4.43
C THR A 59 -6.08 -6.19 3.29
N PHE A 60 -5.90 -6.64 2.04
CA PHE A 60 -5.94 -5.78 0.85
C PHE A 60 -7.21 -5.94 0.01
N HIS A 61 -8.23 -6.63 0.53
CA HIS A 61 -9.46 -6.93 -0.19
C HIS A 61 -10.43 -5.73 -0.30
N ARG A 62 -10.21 -4.66 0.47
CA ARG A 62 -10.93 -3.38 0.40
C ARG A 62 -10.11 -2.26 1.02
N CYS A 63 -10.44 -1.02 0.69
CA CYS A 63 -9.86 0.15 1.35
C CYS A 63 -10.27 0.19 2.84
N GLY A 64 -9.50 0.91 3.66
CA GLY A 64 -9.92 1.24 5.03
C GLY A 64 -9.62 0.11 6.02
N LEU A 65 -8.45 -0.50 5.90
CA LEU A 65 -7.98 -1.62 6.72
C LEU A 65 -6.65 -1.32 7.41
N ALA A 66 -6.21 -0.07 7.48
CA ALA A 66 -4.94 0.29 8.08
C ALA A 66 -4.85 -0.10 9.57
N ALA A 67 -5.93 0.06 10.33
CA ALA A 67 -5.98 -0.35 11.74
C ALA A 67 -5.84 -1.87 11.93
N GLU A 68 -6.40 -2.68 11.02
CA GLU A 68 -6.24 -4.13 11.05
C GLU A 68 -4.80 -4.54 10.72
N ARG A 69 -4.18 -3.88 9.72
CA ARG A 69 -2.77 -4.05 9.37
C ARG A 69 -1.85 -3.72 10.56
N ASP A 70 -2.10 -2.63 11.27
CA ASP A 70 -1.33 -2.26 12.48
C ASP A 70 -1.46 -3.34 13.58
N ALA A 71 -2.68 -3.79 13.85
CA ALA A 71 -2.93 -4.82 14.86
C ALA A 71 -2.23 -6.15 14.55
N ILE A 72 -2.15 -6.54 13.27
CA ILE A 72 -1.38 -7.72 12.85
C ILE A 72 0.12 -7.47 13.01
N GLY A 73 0.63 -6.32 12.55
CA GLY A 73 2.04 -5.95 12.68
C GLY A 73 2.51 -5.94 14.15
N ALA A 74 1.67 -5.45 15.07
CA ALA A 74 1.97 -5.45 16.49
C ALA A 74 2.11 -6.87 17.06
N GLN A 75 1.25 -7.80 16.63
CA GLN A 75 1.36 -9.22 17.01
C GLN A 75 2.62 -9.87 16.45
N VAL A 76 2.97 -9.57 15.18
CA VAL A 76 4.20 -10.07 14.55
C VAL A 76 5.43 -9.63 15.34
N ILE A 77 5.53 -8.34 15.70
CA ILE A 77 6.64 -7.82 16.52
C ILE A 77 6.67 -8.52 17.88
N ALA A 78 5.53 -8.65 18.57
CA ALA A 78 5.48 -9.25 19.90
C ALA A 78 5.98 -10.72 19.89
N VAL A 79 5.58 -11.50 18.89
CA VAL A 79 6.07 -12.88 18.72
C VAL A 79 7.56 -12.88 18.35
N ALA A 80 7.98 -12.01 17.43
CA ALA A 80 9.35 -11.99 16.94
C ALA A 80 10.36 -11.59 18.02
N VAL A 81 10.08 -10.54 18.79
CA VAL A 81 10.95 -10.06 19.88
C VAL A 81 11.08 -11.12 20.97
N ARG A 82 9.95 -11.73 21.39
CA ARG A 82 9.93 -12.73 22.45
C ARG A 82 10.76 -13.98 22.10
N HIS A 83 10.84 -14.31 20.82
CA HIS A 83 11.43 -15.57 20.34
C HIS A 83 12.68 -15.39 19.47
N GLY A 84 13.20 -14.17 19.34
CA GLY A 84 14.42 -13.89 18.57
C GLY A 84 14.27 -14.17 17.08
N LEU A 85 13.21 -13.68 16.44
CA LEU A 85 12.93 -13.89 15.01
C LEU A 85 13.13 -12.60 14.20
N PRO A 86 14.37 -12.19 13.91
CA PRO A 86 14.67 -10.84 13.41
C PRO A 86 14.03 -10.50 12.06
N ASN A 87 13.91 -11.47 11.15
CA ASN A 87 13.25 -11.24 9.86
C ASN A 87 11.75 -10.90 10.04
N TYR A 88 11.08 -11.54 10.99
CA TYR A 88 9.69 -11.24 11.30
C TYR A 88 9.55 -9.95 12.09
N GLU A 89 10.52 -9.61 12.94
CA GLU A 89 10.55 -8.31 13.62
C GLU A 89 10.61 -7.17 12.59
N ILE A 90 11.56 -7.23 11.65
CA ILE A 90 11.68 -6.28 10.53
C ILE A 90 10.35 -6.19 9.75
N LEU A 91 9.76 -7.33 9.36
CA LEU A 91 8.47 -7.36 8.67
C LEU A 91 7.40 -6.63 9.48
N GLY A 92 7.28 -6.93 10.77
CA GLY A 92 6.31 -6.29 11.65
C GLY A 92 6.50 -4.78 11.71
N HIS A 93 7.74 -4.30 11.76
CA HIS A 93 8.03 -2.86 11.70
C HIS A 93 7.63 -2.24 10.36
N LEU A 94 7.90 -2.89 9.22
CA LEU A 94 7.48 -2.40 7.90
C LEU A 94 5.96 -2.35 7.76
N VAL A 95 5.24 -3.39 8.22
CA VAL A 95 3.77 -3.42 8.23
C VAL A 95 3.20 -2.27 9.05
N ARG A 96 3.77 -2.00 10.23
CA ARG A 96 3.29 -0.89 11.08
C ARG A 96 3.67 0.48 10.54
N LEU A 97 4.83 0.64 9.90
CA LEU A 97 5.17 1.86 9.16
C LEU A 97 4.11 2.17 8.10
N GLN A 98 3.74 1.17 7.30
CA GLN A 98 2.72 1.27 6.26
C GLN A 98 1.35 1.62 6.84
N ALA A 99 0.92 0.89 7.87
CA ALA A 99 -0.35 1.12 8.54
C ALA A 99 -0.43 2.52 9.16
N HIS A 100 0.60 2.95 9.90
CA HIS A 100 0.63 4.28 10.50
C HIS A 100 0.73 5.41 9.48
N SER A 101 1.34 5.15 8.30
CA SER A 101 1.32 6.10 7.18
C SER A 101 -0.12 6.32 6.68
N ALA A 102 -0.89 5.25 6.50
CA ALA A 102 -2.31 5.34 6.15
C ALA A 102 -3.19 5.91 7.29
N LEU A 103 -2.85 5.67 8.55
CA LEU A 103 -3.58 6.27 9.68
C LEU A 103 -3.23 7.75 9.90
N GLY A 104 -2.23 8.29 9.19
CA GLY A 104 -1.75 9.66 9.37
C GLY A 104 -0.90 9.88 10.63
N ASP A 105 -0.57 8.82 11.38
CA ASP A 105 0.35 8.89 12.52
C ASP A 105 1.81 8.78 12.05
N LEU A 106 2.29 9.86 11.44
CA LEU A 106 3.65 9.93 10.89
C LEU A 106 4.73 9.81 11.98
N THR A 107 4.39 10.11 13.24
CA THR A 107 5.31 9.96 14.38
C THR A 107 5.52 8.48 14.71
N ALA A 108 4.45 7.71 14.81
CA ALA A 108 4.55 6.26 15.00
C ALA A 108 5.21 5.58 13.79
N ALA A 109 4.83 5.98 12.57
CA ALA A 109 5.46 5.44 11.36
C ALA A 109 6.98 5.67 11.34
N GLN A 110 7.44 6.87 11.74
CA GLN A 110 8.87 7.17 11.84
C GLN A 110 9.61 6.34 12.90
N LYS A 111 8.97 6.03 14.03
CA LYS A 111 9.54 5.13 15.05
C LYS A 111 9.73 3.72 14.48
N HIS A 112 8.75 3.22 13.73
CA HIS A 112 8.85 1.91 13.08
C HIS A 112 9.90 1.89 11.98
N ALA A 113 10.02 2.95 11.18
CA ALA A 113 11.08 3.10 10.20
C ALA A 113 12.48 3.01 10.85
N ALA A 114 12.72 3.78 11.92
CA ALA A 114 14.00 3.79 12.62
C ALA A 114 14.36 2.41 13.21
N GLN A 115 13.38 1.70 13.77
CA GLN A 115 13.62 0.36 14.29
C GLN A 115 13.88 -0.67 13.17
N ALA A 116 13.18 -0.57 12.03
CA ALA A 116 13.45 -1.40 10.87
C ALA A 116 14.88 -1.17 10.33
N ASP A 117 15.32 0.08 10.22
CA ASP A 117 16.68 0.44 9.76
C ASP A 117 17.77 -0.08 10.73
N HIS A 118 17.53 0.04 12.03
CA HIS A 118 18.44 -0.48 13.05
C HIS A 118 18.61 -2.01 12.91
N LEU A 119 17.50 -2.75 12.86
CA LEU A 119 17.51 -4.20 12.69
C LEU A 119 18.11 -4.61 11.35
N ALA A 120 17.85 -3.85 10.28
CA ALA A 120 18.39 -4.10 8.96
C ALA A 120 19.91 -3.96 8.92
N THR A 121 20.47 -3.01 9.67
CA THR A 121 21.91 -2.86 9.81
C THR A 121 22.50 -4.05 10.58
N VAL A 122 21.89 -4.43 11.70
CA VAL A 122 22.35 -5.56 12.53
C VAL A 122 22.29 -6.90 11.78
N HIS A 123 21.29 -7.08 10.92
CA HIS A 123 21.03 -8.35 10.22
C HIS A 123 21.34 -8.32 8.72
N GLU A 124 22.09 -7.31 8.26
CA GLU A 124 22.53 -7.17 6.86
C GLU A 124 21.36 -7.30 5.84
N ARG A 125 20.29 -6.53 6.07
CA ARG A 125 19.08 -6.48 5.22
C ARG A 125 19.00 -5.15 4.44
N PRO A 126 19.87 -4.90 3.45
CA PRO A 126 19.99 -3.60 2.79
C PRO A 126 18.69 -3.12 2.10
N LEU A 127 17.82 -4.03 1.66
CA LEU A 127 16.54 -3.67 1.00
C LEU A 127 15.56 -2.94 1.92
N VAL A 128 15.69 -3.06 3.25
CA VAL A 128 14.84 -2.32 4.19
C VAL A 128 15.04 -0.81 4.06
N GLY A 129 16.29 -0.38 3.85
CA GLY A 129 16.65 1.03 3.68
C GLY A 129 15.98 1.70 2.48
N VAL A 130 15.61 0.92 1.46
CA VAL A 130 14.85 1.42 0.31
C VAL A 130 13.45 1.86 0.76
N PHE A 131 12.75 1.02 1.52
CA PHE A 131 11.41 1.34 2.02
C PHE A 131 11.41 2.56 2.96
N THR A 132 12.39 2.66 3.85
CA THR A 132 12.48 3.79 4.80
C THR A 132 12.92 5.10 4.12
N THR A 133 13.72 5.03 3.06
CA THR A 133 14.04 6.19 2.20
C THR A 133 12.80 6.70 1.47
N TRP A 134 12.01 5.79 0.89
CA TRP A 134 10.73 6.15 0.26
C TRP A 134 9.72 6.70 1.27
N PHE A 135 9.68 6.13 2.48
CA PHE A 135 8.88 6.69 3.58
C PHE A 135 9.29 8.12 3.95
N ALA A 136 10.58 8.44 4.00
CA ALA A 136 11.02 9.80 4.27
C ALA A 136 10.55 10.80 3.17
N ALA A 137 10.57 10.39 1.90
CA ALA A 137 10.03 11.17 0.79
C ALA A 137 8.50 11.34 0.90
N MET A 138 7.78 10.25 1.15
CA MET A 138 6.33 10.26 1.36
C MET A 138 5.93 11.16 2.52
N ARG A 139 6.62 11.05 3.67
CA ARG A 139 6.38 11.89 4.85
C ARG A 139 6.57 13.37 4.51
N SER A 140 7.61 13.71 3.75
CA SER A 140 7.86 15.08 3.29
C SER A 140 6.72 15.60 2.41
N ALA A 141 6.19 14.76 1.51
CA ALA A 141 5.03 15.07 0.67
C ALA A 141 3.75 15.27 1.50
N ALA A 142 3.51 14.39 2.48
CA ALA A 142 2.36 14.46 3.39
C ALA A 142 2.37 15.76 4.21
N THR A 143 3.53 16.19 4.70
CA THR A 143 3.69 17.44 5.47
C THR A 143 3.80 18.70 4.60
N GLY A 144 3.71 18.58 3.27
CA GLY A 144 3.73 19.73 2.36
C GLY A 144 5.10 20.38 2.17
N ALA A 145 6.19 19.61 2.30
CA ALA A 145 7.53 20.13 2.04
C ALA A 145 7.67 20.55 0.56
N PRO A 146 8.23 21.74 0.25
CA PRO A 146 8.42 22.20 -1.13
C PRO A 146 9.30 21.27 -1.97
N THR A 147 10.20 20.52 -1.33
CA THR A 147 11.16 19.61 -1.96
C THR A 147 10.65 18.17 -2.09
N ALA A 148 9.34 17.94 -1.93
CA ALA A 148 8.76 16.61 -1.93
C ALA A 148 9.00 15.83 -3.24
N GLU A 149 8.85 16.48 -4.41
CA GLU A 149 9.13 15.82 -5.71
C GLU A 149 10.61 15.41 -5.83
N ASP A 150 11.54 16.27 -5.40
CA ASP A 150 12.97 15.94 -5.39
C ASP A 150 13.28 14.82 -4.40
N GLY A 151 12.54 14.76 -3.29
CA GLY A 151 12.57 13.64 -2.37
C GLY A 151 12.22 12.32 -3.05
N TYR A 152 11.13 12.27 -3.82
CA TYR A 152 10.76 11.07 -4.58
C TYR A 152 11.80 10.73 -5.65
N ARG A 153 12.34 11.71 -6.38
CA ARG A 153 13.42 11.48 -7.37
C ARG A 153 14.67 10.85 -6.73
N ARG A 154 15.08 11.34 -5.57
CA ARG A 154 16.20 10.75 -4.81
C ARG A 154 15.90 9.34 -4.32
N ALA A 155 14.69 9.09 -3.83
CA ALA A 155 14.27 7.76 -3.39
C ALA A 155 14.23 6.76 -4.56
N ALA A 156 13.78 7.19 -5.74
CA ALA A 156 13.79 6.38 -6.94
C ALA A 156 15.22 6.03 -7.41
N ALA A 157 16.17 6.97 -7.31
CA ALA A 157 17.58 6.68 -7.61
C ALA A 157 18.17 5.59 -6.69
N ALA A 158 17.72 5.51 -5.43
CA ALA A 158 18.13 4.44 -4.51
C ALA A 158 17.42 3.11 -4.76
N LEU A 159 16.28 3.12 -5.45
CA LEU A 159 15.54 1.91 -5.84
C LEU A 159 16.10 1.29 -7.12
N ALA A 160 16.66 2.11 -8.02
CA ALA A 160 17.27 1.66 -9.26
C ALA A 160 18.38 0.62 -9.00
N GLY A 161 18.22 -0.57 -9.58
CA GLY A 161 19.18 -1.66 -9.41
C GLY A 161 19.08 -2.42 -8.08
N ALA A 162 18.08 -2.13 -7.24
CA ALA A 162 17.84 -2.87 -5.99
C ALA A 162 17.22 -4.27 -6.20
N GLY A 163 17.01 -4.69 -7.46
CA GLY A 163 16.42 -6.00 -7.79
C GLY A 163 14.92 -6.09 -7.50
N MET A 164 14.20 -4.97 -7.52
CA MET A 164 12.76 -4.89 -7.24
C MET A 164 11.95 -4.32 -8.42
N PRO A 165 11.99 -4.94 -9.62
CA PRO A 165 11.35 -4.39 -10.81
C PRO A 165 9.83 -4.21 -10.66
N GLY A 166 9.17 -5.08 -9.89
CA GLY A 166 7.73 -4.97 -9.59
C GLY A 166 7.36 -3.80 -8.67
N VAL A 167 8.35 -3.17 -8.02
CA VAL A 167 8.17 -1.95 -7.21
C VAL A 167 8.72 -0.74 -7.97
N GLU A 168 9.82 -0.90 -8.70
CA GLU A 168 10.49 0.18 -9.43
C GLU A 168 9.67 0.68 -10.62
N HIS A 169 9.07 -0.22 -11.38
CA HIS A 169 8.42 0.13 -12.64
C HIS A 169 7.19 1.02 -12.42
N GLY A 170 7.27 2.28 -12.86
CA GLY A 170 6.18 3.25 -12.81
C GLY A 170 5.94 3.93 -11.45
N LEU A 171 6.66 3.56 -10.37
CA LEU A 171 6.39 4.08 -9.04
C LEU A 171 6.75 5.56 -8.87
N LEU A 172 7.89 6.01 -9.42
CA LEU A 172 8.27 7.43 -9.37
C LEU A 172 7.24 8.35 -10.05
N PRO A 173 6.85 8.14 -11.31
CA PRO A 173 5.85 8.99 -11.94
C PRO A 173 4.49 8.88 -11.24
N LEU A 174 4.11 7.70 -10.72
CA LEU A 174 2.90 7.56 -9.91
C LEU A 174 2.95 8.42 -8.63
N ALA A 175 4.07 8.42 -7.89
CA ALA A 175 4.22 9.19 -6.66
C ALA A 175 4.11 10.71 -6.93
N ILE A 176 4.72 11.18 -8.02
CA ILE A 176 4.62 12.59 -8.45
C ILE A 176 3.19 12.91 -8.89
N LEU A 177 2.53 12.03 -9.65
CA LEU A 177 1.13 12.22 -10.06
C LEU A 177 0.20 12.33 -8.87
N CYS A 178 0.26 11.40 -7.90
CA CYS A 178 -0.53 11.44 -6.68
C CYS A 178 -0.34 12.76 -5.92
N LEU A 179 0.91 13.20 -5.76
CA LEU A 179 1.23 14.47 -5.10
C LEU A 179 0.62 15.65 -5.85
N ARG A 180 0.83 15.74 -7.17
CA ARG A 180 0.33 16.86 -7.98
C ARG A 180 -1.18 16.93 -8.02
N VAL A 181 -1.85 15.79 -8.19
CA VAL A 181 -3.31 15.68 -8.14
C VAL A 181 -3.85 16.18 -6.81
N TRP A 182 -3.31 15.68 -5.69
CA TRP A 182 -3.75 16.09 -4.36
C TRP A 182 -3.53 17.59 -4.10
N ARG A 183 -2.40 18.14 -4.57
CA ARG A 183 -2.06 19.55 -4.38
C ARG A 183 -2.64 20.49 -5.43
N GLY A 184 -3.39 19.97 -6.41
CA GLY A 184 -3.94 20.78 -7.51
C GLY A 184 -2.87 21.41 -8.40
N LEU A 185 -1.70 20.77 -8.53
CA LEU A 185 -0.59 21.24 -9.35
C LEU A 185 -0.77 20.81 -10.83
N PRO A 186 -0.12 21.50 -11.79
CA PRO A 186 -0.13 21.10 -13.20
C PRO A 186 0.33 19.66 -13.43
N LEU A 187 -0.38 18.92 -14.27
CA LEU A 187 -0.06 17.52 -14.61
C LEU A 187 0.79 17.43 -15.88
N ASP A 188 1.84 18.25 -15.93
CA ASP A 188 2.77 18.32 -17.05
C ASP A 188 3.77 17.15 -16.96
N PHE A 189 3.42 16.05 -17.62
CA PHE A 189 4.26 14.86 -17.79
C PHE A 189 4.67 14.71 -19.26
N ASP A 190 5.87 14.21 -19.50
CA ASP A 190 6.38 13.88 -20.83
C ASP A 190 5.53 12.77 -21.47
N ASP A 191 5.32 12.82 -22.78
CA ASP A 191 4.70 11.76 -23.58
C ASP A 191 5.40 10.41 -23.41
N ALA A 192 6.72 10.43 -23.23
CA ALA A 192 7.54 9.26 -23.04
C ALA A 192 7.57 8.75 -21.58
N THR A 193 6.78 9.33 -20.66
CA THR A 193 6.73 8.89 -19.26
C THR A 193 6.33 7.42 -19.16
N ASP A 194 7.21 6.59 -18.60
CA ASP A 194 6.93 5.18 -18.35
C ASP A 194 6.13 5.02 -17.06
N TRP A 195 4.81 4.88 -17.20
CA TRP A 195 3.89 4.64 -16.10
C TRP A 195 3.89 3.18 -15.60
N GLY A 196 4.59 2.28 -16.30
CA GLY A 196 4.56 0.85 -16.05
C GLY A 196 3.15 0.28 -15.85
N PRO A 197 2.91 -0.54 -14.82
CA PRO A 197 1.59 -1.14 -14.58
C PRO A 197 0.52 -0.10 -14.23
N TYR A 198 0.89 1.14 -13.87
CA TYR A 198 -0.04 2.18 -13.41
C TYR A 198 -0.60 3.05 -14.54
N ALA A 199 -0.20 2.81 -15.80
CA ALA A 199 -0.68 3.54 -16.97
C ALA A 199 -2.21 3.71 -17.04
N PRO A 200 -3.04 2.69 -16.72
CA PRO A 200 -4.50 2.84 -16.79
C PRO A 200 -5.05 3.94 -15.88
N TRP A 201 -4.48 4.17 -14.70
CA TRP A 201 -4.95 5.18 -13.75
C TRP A 201 -4.37 6.57 -14.02
N ALA A 202 -3.20 6.66 -14.63
CA ALA A 202 -2.59 7.93 -15.02
C ALA A 202 -3.21 8.53 -16.29
N ARG A 203 -3.50 7.68 -17.29
CA ARG A 203 -3.90 8.11 -18.64
C ARG A 203 -5.10 9.07 -18.68
N PRO A 204 -6.21 8.86 -17.94
CA PRO A 204 -7.34 9.79 -17.97
C PRO A 204 -6.97 11.20 -17.49
N LEU A 205 -6.14 11.29 -16.45
CA LEU A 205 -5.72 12.57 -15.85
C LEU A 205 -4.77 13.34 -16.77
N VAL A 206 -3.80 12.65 -17.38
CA VAL A 206 -2.83 13.26 -18.31
C VAL A 206 -3.53 13.73 -19.60
N LEU A 207 -4.48 12.96 -20.12
CA LEU A 207 -5.27 13.38 -21.29
C LEU A 207 -6.15 14.58 -20.97
N ALA A 208 -6.82 14.58 -19.81
CA ALA A 208 -7.63 15.70 -19.36
C ALA A 208 -6.81 16.99 -19.20
N ALA A 209 -5.58 16.90 -18.66
CA ALA A 209 -4.68 18.04 -18.51
C ALA A 209 -4.18 18.63 -19.84
N ARG A 210 -4.38 17.93 -20.95
CA ARG A 210 -4.00 18.36 -22.31
C ARG A 210 -5.21 18.71 -23.18
N ASP A 211 -6.36 18.97 -22.54
CA ASP A 211 -7.62 19.30 -23.19
C ASP A 211 -8.13 18.21 -24.17
N ARG A 212 -7.69 16.96 -24.01
CA ARG A 212 -8.14 15.79 -24.79
C ARG A 212 -9.32 15.09 -24.11
N THR A 213 -10.38 15.84 -23.85
CA THR A 213 -11.50 15.43 -22.98
C THR A 213 -12.18 14.13 -23.42
N ASP A 214 -12.50 13.96 -24.70
CA ASP A 214 -13.20 12.76 -25.19
C ASP A 214 -12.37 11.49 -24.98
N GLU A 215 -11.06 11.58 -25.22
CA GLU A 215 -10.14 10.47 -25.01
C GLU A 215 -9.92 10.19 -23.52
N ALA A 216 -9.90 11.24 -22.69
CA ALA A 216 -9.80 11.12 -21.24
C ALA A 216 -11.04 10.40 -20.66
N VAL A 217 -12.24 10.76 -21.12
CA VAL A 217 -13.50 10.11 -20.76
C VAL A 217 -13.49 8.63 -21.20
N ALA A 218 -13.11 8.36 -22.45
CA ALA A 218 -13.01 7.00 -22.96
C ALA A 218 -12.01 6.15 -22.15
N ALA A 219 -10.86 6.73 -21.80
CA ALA A 219 -9.88 6.09 -20.94
C ALA A 219 -10.46 5.81 -19.55
N LEU A 220 -11.11 6.80 -18.90
CA LEU A 220 -11.67 6.68 -17.56
C LEU A 220 -12.72 5.55 -17.47
N ARG A 221 -13.58 5.43 -18.49
CA ARG A 221 -14.60 4.37 -18.55
C ARG A 221 -14.00 2.96 -18.62
N GLN A 222 -12.77 2.83 -19.13
CA GLN A 222 -12.06 1.56 -19.24
C GLN A 222 -11.09 1.30 -18.08
N VAL A 223 -10.96 2.22 -17.12
CA VAL A 223 -10.04 2.03 -15.99
C VAL A 223 -10.49 0.84 -15.14
N PRO A 224 -9.61 -0.18 -14.96
CA PRO A 224 -9.92 -1.33 -14.12
C PRO A 224 -10.02 -0.92 -12.65
N ASP A 225 -10.66 -1.76 -11.84
CA ASP A 225 -10.54 -1.61 -10.39
C ASP A 225 -9.05 -1.77 -9.99
N PRO A 226 -8.51 -0.93 -9.09
CA PRO A 226 -7.18 -1.09 -8.53
C PRO A 226 -6.91 -2.50 -8.01
N PRO A 227 -5.67 -3.02 -8.17
CA PRO A 227 -5.29 -4.30 -7.59
C PRO A 227 -5.44 -4.29 -6.06
N PRO A 228 -5.72 -5.45 -5.43
CA PRO A 228 -5.82 -5.57 -3.99
C PRO A 228 -4.43 -5.58 -3.35
N ASP A 229 -3.79 -4.41 -3.31
CA ASP A 229 -2.48 -4.19 -2.71
C ASP A 229 -2.41 -2.85 -1.93
N LEU A 230 -1.20 -2.48 -1.51
CA LEU A 230 -0.91 -1.29 -0.71
C LEU A 230 -1.13 0.05 -1.42
N LEU A 231 -1.35 0.06 -2.75
CA LEU A 231 -1.59 1.25 -3.56
C LEU A 231 -3.07 1.45 -3.91
N MET A 232 -3.94 0.52 -3.52
CA MET A 232 -5.37 0.54 -3.84
C MET A 232 -6.04 1.88 -3.50
N GLU A 233 -5.85 2.40 -2.28
CA GLU A 233 -6.43 3.68 -1.86
C GLU A 233 -5.94 4.85 -2.73
N ALA A 234 -4.64 4.90 -3.06
CA ALA A 234 -4.07 5.96 -3.89
C ALA A 234 -4.60 5.91 -5.33
N LEU A 235 -4.69 4.72 -5.92
CA LEU A 235 -5.24 4.55 -7.27
C LEU A 235 -6.73 4.90 -7.32
N TRP A 236 -7.53 4.52 -6.31
CA TRP A 236 -8.92 4.96 -6.21
C TRP A 236 -9.07 6.48 -6.05
N CYS A 237 -8.14 7.14 -5.35
CA CYS A 237 -8.12 8.61 -5.25
C CYS A 237 -7.86 9.27 -6.62
N LEU A 238 -7.00 8.68 -7.47
CA LEU A 238 -6.82 9.15 -8.85
C LEU A 238 -8.09 8.99 -9.69
N VAL A 239 -8.80 7.86 -9.56
CA VAL A 239 -10.10 7.65 -10.24
C VAL A 239 -11.13 8.67 -9.75
N ALA A 240 -11.18 8.95 -8.45
CA ALA A 240 -12.08 9.94 -7.88
C ALA A 240 -11.83 11.35 -8.46
N ASP A 241 -10.57 11.76 -8.52
CA ASP A 241 -10.18 13.05 -9.11
C ASP A 241 -10.55 13.14 -10.60
N ALA A 242 -10.23 12.11 -11.38
CA ALA A 242 -10.56 12.04 -12.80
C ALA A 242 -12.08 12.09 -13.03
N ALA A 243 -12.85 11.37 -12.21
CA ALA A 243 -14.31 11.33 -12.30
C ALA A 243 -14.96 12.70 -12.02
N VAL A 244 -14.40 13.48 -11.10
CA VAL A 244 -14.86 14.85 -10.83
C VAL A 244 -14.49 15.79 -11.99
N ARG A 245 -13.26 15.72 -12.50
CA ARG A 245 -12.79 16.60 -13.59
C ARG A 245 -13.54 16.38 -14.90
N LEU A 246 -13.91 15.14 -15.19
CA LEU A 246 -14.52 14.72 -16.45
C LEU A 246 -16.05 14.53 -16.36
N ASP A 247 -16.64 14.83 -15.20
CA ASP A 247 -18.05 14.60 -14.89
C ASP A 247 -18.55 13.20 -15.27
N GLU A 248 -17.81 12.15 -14.87
CA GLU A 248 -18.12 10.75 -15.24
C GLU A 248 -18.86 10.02 -14.10
N PRO A 249 -20.20 9.84 -14.16
CA PRO A 249 -21.00 9.43 -13.00
C PRO A 249 -20.75 7.98 -12.57
N SER A 250 -20.43 7.10 -13.52
CA SER A 250 -20.15 5.69 -13.22
C SER A 250 -18.85 5.53 -12.44
N ALA A 251 -17.79 6.24 -12.86
CA ALA A 251 -16.51 6.28 -12.16
C ALA A 251 -16.65 6.93 -10.78
N ARG A 252 -17.43 8.03 -10.69
CA ARG A 252 -17.76 8.72 -9.44
C ARG A 252 -18.37 7.75 -8.42
N ARG A 253 -19.38 6.97 -8.82
CA ARG A 253 -20.04 5.97 -7.95
C ARG A 253 -19.08 4.86 -7.52
N ARG A 254 -18.29 4.31 -8.45
CA ARG A 254 -17.29 3.27 -8.15
C ARG A 254 -16.27 3.75 -7.11
N ALA A 255 -15.64 4.90 -7.36
CA ALA A 255 -14.63 5.46 -6.48
C ALA A 255 -15.20 5.82 -5.10
N ARG A 256 -16.39 6.42 -5.05
CA ARG A 256 -17.10 6.69 -3.78
C ARG A 256 -17.31 5.41 -2.96
N THR A 257 -17.90 4.38 -3.57
CA THR A 257 -18.16 3.10 -2.88
C THR A 257 -16.87 2.49 -2.35
N ALA A 258 -15.80 2.49 -3.16
CA ALA A 258 -14.53 1.92 -2.77
C ALA A 258 -13.81 2.70 -1.66
N LEU A 259 -13.84 4.04 -1.69
CA LEU A 259 -13.13 4.90 -0.76
C LEU A 259 -13.86 5.14 0.56
N THR A 260 -15.19 4.97 0.61
CA THR A 260 -16.00 5.25 1.80
C THR A 260 -15.49 4.54 3.07
N PRO A 261 -15.09 3.25 3.05
CA PRO A 261 -14.55 2.59 4.24
C PRO A 261 -13.23 3.20 4.75
N ALA A 262 -12.50 3.92 3.90
CA ALA A 262 -11.23 4.57 4.22
C ALA A 262 -11.38 6.07 4.52
N ALA A 263 -12.59 6.58 4.79
CA ALA A 263 -12.82 8.02 4.98
C ALA A 263 -11.93 8.66 6.06
N GLY A 264 -11.53 7.91 7.09
CA GLY A 264 -10.62 8.36 8.15
C GLY A 264 -9.14 8.16 7.87
N GLU A 265 -8.77 7.61 6.71
CA GLU A 265 -7.39 7.26 6.36
C GLU A 265 -6.78 8.26 5.35
N GLN A 266 -5.45 8.22 5.27
CA GLN A 266 -4.63 8.79 4.20
C GLN A 266 -4.43 7.72 3.12
N ALA A 267 -4.46 8.12 1.85
CA ALA A 267 -4.07 7.28 0.73
C ALA A 267 -2.53 7.15 0.65
N ALA A 268 -1.95 6.52 1.69
CA ALA A 268 -0.52 6.36 1.91
C ALA A 268 -0.17 4.93 2.41
N GLY A 269 -1.00 3.95 2.07
CA GLY A 269 -0.93 2.56 2.56
C GLY A 269 0.39 1.86 2.29
N SER A 270 1.08 2.16 1.18
CA SER A 270 2.40 1.60 0.87
C SER A 270 3.53 2.15 1.75
N GLY A 271 3.30 3.27 2.42
CA GLY A 271 4.36 4.04 3.06
C GLY A 271 5.34 4.69 2.08
N MET A 272 5.23 4.44 0.77
CA MET A 272 6.19 4.91 -0.24
C MET A 272 5.70 6.15 -0.99
N LEU A 273 4.39 6.36 -1.08
CA LEU A 273 3.80 7.56 -1.68
C LEU A 273 2.53 7.96 -0.95
N THR A 274 2.02 9.15 -1.23
CA THR A 274 0.75 9.62 -0.69
C THR A 274 -0.06 10.37 -1.75
N ALA A 275 -1.36 10.11 -1.79
CA ALA A 275 -2.36 10.96 -2.47
C ALA A 275 -3.13 11.83 -1.46
N GLY A 276 -2.70 11.92 -0.20
CA GLY A 276 -3.36 12.74 0.82
C GLY A 276 -4.59 12.10 1.47
N PRO A 277 -5.41 12.90 2.19
CA PRO A 277 -6.57 12.39 2.93
C PRO A 277 -7.66 11.84 2.00
N VAL A 278 -8.17 10.64 2.26
CA VAL A 278 -9.28 10.07 1.48
C VAL A 278 -10.54 10.94 1.59
N ALA A 279 -10.78 11.54 2.76
CA ALA A 279 -11.87 12.48 3.00
C ALA A 279 -11.91 13.65 2.00
N HIS A 280 -10.74 14.11 1.51
CA HIS A 280 -10.67 15.17 0.51
C HIS A 280 -11.37 14.75 -0.80
N TYR A 281 -11.13 13.52 -1.26
CA TYR A 281 -11.72 13.00 -2.48
C TYR A 281 -13.22 12.70 -2.32
N LEU A 282 -13.62 12.14 -1.17
CA LEU A 282 -15.04 11.91 -0.86
C LEU A 282 -15.84 13.22 -0.88
N ALA A 283 -15.34 14.27 -0.22
CA ALA A 283 -15.99 15.59 -0.20
C ALA A 283 -16.16 16.18 -1.61
N ARG A 284 -15.15 16.00 -2.48
CA ARG A 284 -15.23 16.44 -3.88
C ARG A 284 -16.24 15.64 -4.69
N LEU A 285 -16.30 14.32 -4.48
CA LEU A 285 -17.31 13.47 -5.13
C LEU A 285 -18.74 13.85 -4.69
N ASP A 286 -18.92 14.35 -3.46
CA ASP A 286 -20.20 14.81 -2.88
C ASP A 286 -20.66 16.17 -3.38
N SER A 287 -19.70 17.03 -3.74
CA SER A 287 -19.97 18.41 -4.16
C SER A 287 -20.10 18.56 -5.69
N ALA A 288 -19.71 17.53 -6.43
CA ALA A 288 -19.70 17.51 -7.90
C ALA A 288 -21.00 16.97 -8.48
#